data_AF-A0AA40CMX4-F1
#
_entry.id   AF-A0AA40CMX4-F1
#
_cell.length_a   1.000
_cell.length_b   1.000
_cell.length_c   1.000
_cell.angle_alpha   90.00
_cell.angle_beta   90.00
_cell.angle_gamma   90.00
#
_symmetry.space_group_name_H-M   'P 1'
#
loop_
_entity.id
_entity.type
_entity.pdbx_description
1 polymer ?
#
loop_
_entity_poly.entity_id
_entity_poly.type
_entity_poly.pdbx_seq_one_letter_code
_entity_poly.pdbx_strand_id
1 'polypeptide(L)'
;MNADDSRGKELLQTPRRYVPELRGIPIGSRLENITMPQLRISEFEWLDTLELVPQDVTSAVQKVGSGWFNYSRNTSPLYSFPGAVTLTRRNDFSSMPKHALPQPRTVSAQTFAALYVFNHNPDNNGLPSCSIDVNGRPSDPPVREYLHMKPFQDNRTHCIAVANVTFNAGVVSCKHSAQLVAESLAECQNDQQSDLLDPDPLVEFALALTPETVMQVIMMNTTGWDFEHGAANYVQNLLNVAYQGAWSATAYFTNGPDTLTTVAYERIQAVRAEVTAWRVWLWLALNGVLTLTGFAVCYLQSRVVRPVVQDPVLTGKVYPVIDAFIR
;
A
#
# COMPACT_ATOMS: atom_id res chain seq x y z
N MET A 1 11.21 -3.89 -11.98
CA MET A 1 10.76 -3.59 -10.60
C MET A 1 11.36 -4.65 -9.71
N ASN A 2 12.49 -4.35 -9.06
CA ASN A 2 13.05 -5.24 -8.05
C ASN A 2 12.15 -5.12 -6.82
N ALA A 3 11.38 -6.17 -6.54
CA ALA A 3 10.63 -6.27 -5.31
C ALA A 3 11.65 -6.37 -4.18
N ASP A 4 11.73 -5.33 -3.37
CA ASP A 4 12.51 -5.29 -2.14
C ASP A 4 12.16 -6.50 -1.26
N ASP A 5 13.17 -7.33 -0.97
CA ASP A 5 13.14 -8.62 -0.25
C ASP A 5 13.03 -8.44 1.29
N SER A 6 12.49 -7.29 1.69
CA SER A 6 12.28 -6.84 3.06
C SER A 6 10.81 -6.95 3.51
N ARG A 7 9.89 -7.25 2.59
CA ARG A 7 8.45 -7.34 2.86
C ARG A 7 8.15 -8.48 3.83
N GLY A 8 7.86 -8.13 5.08
CA GLY A 8 7.52 -9.08 6.15
C GLY A 8 8.48 -9.05 7.34
N LYS A 9 9.66 -8.44 7.20
CA LYS A 9 10.70 -8.41 8.26
C LYS A 9 10.46 -7.33 9.31
N GLU A 10 9.87 -6.20 8.92
CA GLU A 10 9.55 -5.09 9.81
C GLU A 10 8.04 -4.97 10.04
N LEU A 11 7.65 -4.52 11.25
CA LEU A 11 6.25 -4.23 11.57
C LEU A 11 5.77 -3.06 10.71
N LEU A 12 4.72 -3.27 9.95
CA LEU A 12 4.02 -2.25 9.19
C LEU A 12 3.26 -1.36 10.17
N GLN A 13 3.91 -0.31 10.62
CA GLN A 13 3.33 0.69 11.52
C GLN A 13 2.70 1.86 10.76
N THR A 14 3.09 2.09 9.50
CA THR A 14 2.60 3.21 8.71
C THR A 14 1.16 3.00 8.23
N PRO A 15 0.22 3.91 8.56
CA PRO A 15 -1.13 3.87 8.02
C PRO A 15 -1.13 4.14 6.54
N ARG A 16 -1.89 3.33 5.82
CA ARG A 16 -2.19 3.52 4.40
C ARG A 16 -3.69 3.57 4.19
N ARG A 17 -4.11 4.31 3.17
CA ARG A 17 -5.51 4.39 2.75
C ARG A 17 -5.59 4.41 1.24
N TYR A 18 -6.55 3.63 0.74
CA TYR A 18 -6.96 3.69 -0.66
C TYR A 18 -8.01 4.79 -0.85
N VAL A 19 -7.77 5.69 -1.81
CA VAL A 19 -8.62 6.85 -2.14
C VAL A 19 -8.70 6.98 -3.67
N PRO A 20 -9.75 6.46 -4.32
CA PRO A 20 -9.92 6.49 -5.78
C PRO A 20 -9.83 7.87 -6.41
N GLU A 21 -10.24 8.91 -5.67
CA GLU A 21 -10.29 10.30 -6.11
C GLU A 21 -8.89 10.89 -6.34
N LEU A 22 -7.84 10.26 -5.79
CA LEU A 22 -6.45 10.67 -6.02
C LEU A 22 -5.88 10.13 -7.34
N ARG A 23 -6.67 9.39 -8.13
CA ARG A 23 -6.26 8.93 -9.47
C ARG A 23 -5.90 10.12 -10.36
N GLY A 24 -4.75 10.03 -11.01
CA GLY A 24 -4.22 11.08 -11.89
C GLY A 24 -3.26 12.06 -11.20
N ILE A 25 -3.20 12.06 -9.87
CA ILE A 25 -2.21 12.85 -9.13
C ILE A 25 -0.84 12.14 -9.23
N PRO A 26 0.27 12.86 -9.50
CA PRO A 26 1.60 12.26 -9.61
C PRO A 26 2.04 11.52 -8.33
N ILE A 27 2.65 10.35 -8.48
CA ILE A 27 3.25 9.62 -7.34
C ILE A 27 4.31 10.49 -6.66
N GLY A 28 4.26 10.54 -5.34
CA GLY A 28 5.10 11.38 -4.50
C GLY A 28 4.54 12.77 -4.19
N SER A 29 3.34 13.07 -4.69
CA SER A 29 2.59 14.26 -4.26
C SER A 29 2.24 14.17 -2.79
N ARG A 30 2.17 15.32 -2.11
CA ARG A 30 1.81 15.41 -0.68
C ARG A 30 0.37 15.83 -0.50
N LEU A 31 -0.28 15.35 0.54
CA LEU A 31 -1.65 15.73 0.89
C LEU A 31 -1.62 16.62 2.13
N GLU A 32 -2.41 17.69 2.11
CA GLU A 32 -2.50 18.64 3.21
C GLU A 32 -3.12 17.97 4.46
N ASN A 33 -4.22 17.24 4.29
CA ASN A 33 -4.88 16.55 5.39
C ASN A 33 -5.61 15.30 4.89
N ILE A 34 -5.40 14.18 5.55
CA ILE A 34 -6.11 12.94 5.25
C ILE A 34 -6.27 12.11 6.51
N THR A 35 -7.48 11.58 6.71
CA THR A 35 -7.77 10.62 7.77
C THR A 35 -7.36 9.23 7.31
N MET A 36 -6.55 8.54 8.11
CA MET A 36 -6.02 7.21 7.82
C MET A 36 -6.47 6.20 8.87
N PRO A 37 -6.91 4.99 8.49
CA PRO A 37 -7.18 3.94 9.44
C PRO A 37 -5.89 3.42 10.07
N GLN A 38 -5.91 3.19 11.38
CA GLN A 38 -4.81 2.57 12.08
C GLN A 38 -5.28 1.49 13.05
N LEU A 39 -4.68 0.30 12.92
CA LEU A 39 -4.70 -0.76 13.92
C LEU A 39 -3.31 -0.79 14.55
N ARG A 40 -3.24 -0.69 15.87
CA ARG A 40 -2.00 -0.81 16.64
C ARG A 40 -2.12 -2.00 17.56
N ILE A 41 -1.25 -2.98 17.35
CA ILE A 41 -1.10 -4.12 18.22
C ILE A 41 -0.01 -3.77 19.23
N SER A 42 -0.38 -3.61 20.49
CA SER A 42 0.55 -3.23 21.57
C SER A 42 1.21 -4.45 22.19
N GLU A 43 0.50 -5.57 22.23
CA GLU A 43 1.01 -6.83 22.78
C GLU A 43 0.61 -7.97 21.85
N PHE A 44 1.55 -8.86 21.58
CA PHE A 44 1.34 -10.07 20.79
C PHE A 44 2.17 -11.20 21.39
N GLU A 45 1.51 -12.26 21.82
CA GLU A 45 2.17 -13.41 22.45
C GLU A 45 1.56 -14.71 21.96
N TRP A 46 2.38 -15.58 21.37
CA TRP A 46 1.96 -16.93 21.01
C TRP A 46 1.66 -17.76 22.26
N LEU A 47 0.54 -18.48 22.26
CA LEU A 47 0.18 -19.35 23.37
C LEU A 47 0.78 -20.74 23.16
N ASP A 48 1.84 -21.04 23.91
CA ASP A 48 2.52 -22.34 23.83
C ASP A 48 1.65 -23.51 24.28
N THR A 49 0.71 -23.26 25.20
CA THR A 49 -0.20 -24.26 25.77
C THR A 49 -1.64 -23.82 25.60
N LEU A 50 -2.52 -24.77 25.35
CA LEU A 50 -3.95 -24.51 25.11
C LEU A 50 -4.74 -24.30 26.40
N GLU A 51 -4.14 -24.54 27.58
CA GLU A 51 -4.80 -24.37 28.89
C GLU A 51 -5.26 -22.92 29.14
N LEU A 52 -4.57 -21.96 28.53
CA LEU A 52 -4.87 -20.53 28.67
C LEU A 52 -5.96 -20.06 27.69
N VAL A 53 -6.38 -20.89 26.73
CA VAL A 53 -7.39 -20.52 25.73
C VAL A 53 -8.80 -20.79 26.29
N PRO A 54 -9.66 -19.78 26.40
CA PRO A 54 -11.03 -19.96 26.84
C PRO A 54 -11.81 -20.97 25.99
N GLN A 55 -12.68 -21.75 26.63
CA GLN A 55 -13.40 -22.85 25.95
C GLN A 55 -14.30 -22.35 24.81
N ASP A 56 -14.86 -21.14 24.91
CA ASP A 56 -15.66 -20.52 23.87
C ASP A 56 -14.82 -20.14 22.65
N VAL A 57 -13.61 -19.61 22.86
CA VAL A 57 -12.62 -19.35 21.79
C VAL A 57 -12.19 -20.66 21.12
N THR A 58 -11.85 -21.67 21.91
CA THR A 58 -11.51 -23.01 21.40
C THR A 58 -12.63 -23.57 20.53
N SER A 59 -13.86 -23.54 21.03
CA SER A 59 -15.03 -24.01 20.29
C SER A 59 -15.27 -23.22 19.00
N ALA A 60 -15.04 -21.91 19.04
CA ALA A 60 -15.19 -21.04 17.89
C ALA A 60 -14.16 -21.37 16.79
N VAL A 61 -12.89 -21.56 17.15
CA VAL A 61 -11.80 -21.91 16.22
C VAL A 61 -12.02 -23.27 15.58
N GLN A 62 -12.43 -24.27 16.38
CA GLN A 62 -12.62 -25.64 15.90
C GLN A 62 -13.84 -25.79 14.98
N LYS A 63 -14.85 -24.92 15.14
CA LYS A 63 -16.07 -24.94 14.34
C LYS A 63 -16.01 -23.91 13.22
N VAL A 64 -15.88 -24.38 11.97
CA VAL A 64 -15.98 -23.52 10.76
C VAL A 64 -17.22 -22.63 10.80
N GLY A 65 -18.33 -23.18 11.30
CA GLY A 65 -19.64 -22.57 11.44
C GLY A 65 -19.83 -21.56 12.56
N SER A 66 -18.79 -21.13 13.29
CA SER A 66 -18.96 -20.41 14.56
C SER A 66 -19.47 -18.97 14.43
N GLY A 67 -19.19 -18.31 13.29
CA GLY A 67 -19.54 -16.91 13.07
C GLY A 67 -18.69 -15.89 13.86
N TRP A 68 -17.69 -16.35 14.64
CA TRP A 68 -16.80 -15.49 15.43
C TRP A 68 -15.69 -14.81 14.62
N PHE A 69 -15.59 -15.15 13.34
CA PHE A 69 -14.48 -14.77 12.48
C PHE A 69 -14.96 -14.20 11.15
N ASN A 70 -16.23 -13.86 11.02
CA ASN A 70 -16.82 -13.47 9.74
C ASN A 70 -17.99 -12.51 9.95
N TYR A 71 -18.11 -11.52 9.06
CA TYR A 71 -19.20 -10.56 9.02
C TYR A 71 -20.38 -11.03 8.15
N SER A 72 -20.10 -11.59 6.96
CA SER A 72 -21.12 -11.89 5.95
C SER A 72 -21.47 -13.37 5.79
N ARG A 73 -20.58 -14.31 6.17
CA ARG A 73 -20.82 -15.75 6.02
C ARG A 73 -20.73 -16.48 7.33
N ASN A 74 -21.43 -17.61 7.41
CA ASN A 74 -21.33 -18.52 8.54
C ASN A 74 -20.02 -19.33 8.54
N THR A 75 -19.03 -19.03 7.70
CA THR A 75 -17.82 -19.85 7.56
C THR A 75 -16.55 -19.07 7.93
N SER A 76 -15.73 -19.62 8.81
CA SER A 76 -14.48 -19.00 9.28
C SER A 76 -13.45 -18.85 8.14
N PRO A 77 -12.79 -17.70 7.93
CA PRO A 77 -11.76 -17.59 6.90
C PRO A 77 -10.57 -18.54 7.12
N LEU A 78 -10.39 -19.05 8.35
CA LEU A 78 -9.31 -19.98 8.73
C LEU A 78 -9.29 -21.29 7.95
N TYR A 79 -10.40 -21.77 7.36
CA TYR A 79 -10.36 -23.05 6.62
C TYR A 79 -9.81 -22.91 5.20
N SER A 80 -9.61 -21.69 4.69
CA SER A 80 -9.36 -21.49 3.26
C SER A 80 -7.95 -21.88 2.85
N PHE A 81 -6.93 -21.27 3.45
CA PHE A 81 -5.53 -21.45 3.06
C PHE A 81 -4.59 -21.35 4.26
N PRO A 82 -3.53 -22.17 4.29
CA PRO A 82 -2.41 -21.93 5.18
C PRO A 82 -1.98 -20.46 5.08
N GLY A 83 -1.87 -19.77 6.22
CA GLY A 83 -1.58 -18.34 6.33
C GLY A 83 -2.80 -17.50 6.70
N ALA A 84 -3.99 -18.10 6.69
CA ALA A 84 -5.20 -17.44 7.15
C ALA A 84 -5.08 -17.01 8.61
N VAL A 85 -5.29 -15.72 8.85
CA VAL A 85 -5.27 -15.08 10.16
C VAL A 85 -6.62 -14.45 10.45
N THR A 86 -7.05 -14.50 11.70
CA THR A 86 -8.24 -13.78 12.15
C THR A 86 -8.12 -13.38 13.61
N LEU A 87 -8.84 -12.33 14.00
CA LEU A 87 -9.07 -11.98 15.40
C LEU A 87 -10.36 -12.64 15.87
N THR A 88 -10.30 -13.29 17.03
CA THR A 88 -11.50 -13.77 17.72
C THR A 88 -12.33 -12.56 18.11
N ARG A 89 -13.57 -12.55 17.65
CA ARG A 89 -14.52 -11.51 18.02
C ARG A 89 -15.88 -12.15 18.17
N ARG A 90 -16.52 -11.94 19.32
CA ARG A 90 -17.88 -12.43 19.53
C ARG A 90 -18.78 -11.80 18.47
N ASN A 91 -19.72 -12.58 17.91
CA ASN A 91 -20.65 -12.11 16.89
C ASN A 91 -21.80 -11.27 17.48
N ASP A 92 -21.46 -10.31 18.33
CA ASP A 92 -22.41 -9.32 18.87
C ASP A 92 -22.54 -8.09 17.95
N PHE A 93 -21.94 -8.16 16.76
CA PHE A 93 -21.93 -7.07 15.82
C PHE A 93 -23.29 -6.92 15.12
N SER A 94 -23.94 -5.78 15.34
CA SER A 94 -25.14 -5.39 14.61
C SER A 94 -24.78 -4.91 13.20
N SER A 95 -25.54 -5.34 12.18
CA SER A 95 -25.44 -4.81 10.82
C SER A 95 -25.47 -3.27 10.80
N MET A 96 -24.83 -2.67 9.78
CA MET A 96 -24.73 -1.22 9.67
C MET A 96 -26.12 -0.57 9.67
N PRO A 97 -26.38 0.44 10.53
CA PRO A 97 -27.67 1.10 10.53
C PRO A 97 -27.92 1.77 9.18
N LYS A 98 -29.10 1.54 8.59
CA LYS A 98 -29.42 1.99 7.22
C LYS A 98 -29.54 3.51 7.07
N HIS A 99 -29.71 4.23 8.17
CA HIS A 99 -30.11 5.64 8.15
C HIS A 99 -29.10 6.58 8.83
N ALA A 100 -28.12 6.06 9.57
CA ALA A 100 -27.12 6.86 10.24
C ALA A 100 -25.87 6.02 10.54
N LEU A 101 -24.70 6.65 10.46
CA LEU A 101 -23.48 6.07 11.01
C LEU A 101 -23.59 6.01 12.55
N PRO A 102 -22.99 4.99 13.21
CA PRO A 102 -22.98 4.94 14.66
C PRO A 102 -22.16 6.10 15.24
N GLN A 103 -22.20 6.26 16.56
CA GLN A 103 -21.33 7.24 17.22
C GLN A 103 -19.85 6.88 16.99
N PRO A 104 -19.00 7.86 16.61
CA PRO A 104 -17.57 7.65 16.46
C PRO A 104 -16.95 7.13 17.76
N ARG A 105 -16.14 6.06 17.67
CA ARG A 105 -15.40 5.54 18.82
C ARG A 105 -14.10 4.89 18.39
N THR A 106 -13.12 4.89 19.28
CA THR A 106 -11.96 4.00 19.21
C THR A 106 -12.31 2.66 19.85
N VAL A 107 -11.61 1.61 19.44
CA VAL A 107 -11.75 0.27 20.05
C VAL A 107 -10.43 -0.11 20.66
N SER A 108 -10.44 -0.42 21.96
CA SER A 108 -9.30 -1.00 22.67
C SER A 108 -9.76 -2.33 23.25
N ALA A 109 -9.08 -3.41 22.86
CA ALA A 109 -9.49 -4.75 23.25
C ALA A 109 -8.29 -5.68 23.42
N GLN A 110 -8.42 -6.59 24.36
CA GLN A 110 -7.59 -7.78 24.48
C GLN A 110 -8.40 -8.97 23.97
N THR A 111 -7.85 -9.70 23.01
CA THR A 111 -8.50 -10.84 22.38
C THR A 111 -7.47 -11.85 21.88
N PHE A 112 -7.91 -12.90 21.22
CA PHE A 112 -7.03 -13.90 20.63
C PHE A 112 -6.94 -13.74 19.11
N ALA A 113 -5.76 -13.91 18.54
CA ALA A 113 -5.58 -14.15 17.11
C ALA A 113 -5.45 -15.65 16.85
N ALA A 114 -6.00 -16.12 15.74
CA ALA A 114 -5.87 -17.48 15.27
C ALA A 114 -5.19 -17.50 13.89
N LEU A 115 -4.19 -18.36 13.72
CA LEU A 115 -3.42 -18.53 12.48
C LEU A 115 -3.51 -19.99 12.02
N TYR A 116 -3.96 -20.21 10.78
CA TYR A 116 -3.89 -21.51 10.14
C TYR A 116 -2.46 -21.78 9.62
N VAL A 117 -1.76 -22.75 10.21
CA VAL A 117 -0.33 -23.00 9.94
C VAL A 117 -0.12 -24.11 8.90
N PHE A 118 -0.78 -25.25 9.02
CA PHE A 118 -0.67 -26.33 8.04
C PHE A 118 -1.80 -27.33 8.24
N ASN A 119 -2.08 -28.16 7.21
CA ASN A 119 -2.95 -29.31 7.36
C ASN A 119 -2.14 -30.58 7.58
N HIS A 120 -2.69 -31.47 8.41
CA HIS A 120 -2.20 -32.81 8.61
C HIS A 120 -3.11 -33.79 7.89
N ASN A 121 -2.52 -34.67 7.06
CA ASN A 121 -3.20 -35.80 6.46
C ASN A 121 -2.77 -37.09 7.20
N PRO A 122 -3.67 -37.79 7.91
CA PRO A 122 -3.33 -38.95 8.73
C PRO A 122 -2.83 -40.15 7.92
N ASP A 123 -3.16 -40.22 6.62
CA ASP A 123 -2.71 -41.28 5.73
C ASP A 123 -1.18 -41.30 5.56
N ASN A 124 -0.48 -40.21 5.95
CA ASN A 124 0.92 -40.05 5.65
C ASN A 124 1.91 -40.64 6.64
N ASN A 125 1.66 -40.82 7.96
CA ASN A 125 2.74 -41.29 8.86
C ASN A 125 2.37 -41.76 10.30
N GLY A 126 1.10 -41.94 10.68
CA GLY A 126 0.74 -42.43 12.03
C GLY A 126 1.18 -41.53 13.21
N LEU A 127 1.67 -40.33 12.93
CA LEU A 127 2.03 -39.31 13.91
C LEU A 127 0.77 -38.69 14.55
N PRO A 128 0.82 -38.25 15.82
CA PRO A 128 -0.30 -37.57 16.43
C PRO A 128 -0.69 -36.32 15.63
N SER A 129 -1.99 -36.02 15.59
CA SER A 129 -2.56 -34.86 14.91
C SER A 129 -1.75 -33.59 15.23
N CYS A 130 -1.36 -32.84 14.19
CA CYS A 130 -0.58 -31.60 14.31
C CYS A 130 0.82 -31.70 14.94
N SER A 131 1.43 -32.90 15.02
CA SER A 131 2.77 -33.09 15.59
C SER A 131 3.93 -32.99 14.59
N ILE A 132 4.90 -32.13 14.91
CA ILE A 132 6.36 -32.21 14.67
C ILE A 132 7.06 -32.99 13.50
N ASP A 133 6.48 -33.44 12.36
CA ASP A 133 7.29 -34.22 11.37
C ASP A 133 8.33 -33.43 10.54
N VAL A 134 9.45 -34.09 10.21
CA VAL A 134 10.75 -33.60 9.73
C VAL A 134 10.78 -33.17 8.25
N ASN A 135 9.77 -33.48 7.44
CA ASN A 135 9.89 -33.49 5.96
C ASN A 135 9.09 -32.42 5.18
N GLY A 136 8.81 -31.25 5.75
CA GLY A 136 8.18 -30.16 4.99
C GLY A 136 7.54 -29.04 5.80
N ARG A 137 8.05 -28.78 7.00
CA ARG A 137 7.52 -27.77 7.92
C ARG A 137 8.21 -26.43 7.77
N PRO A 138 7.60 -25.36 8.30
CA PRO A 138 8.36 -24.21 8.77
C PRO A 138 9.47 -24.68 9.72
N SER A 139 10.68 -24.19 9.50
CA SER A 139 11.89 -24.49 10.28
C SER A 139 11.72 -24.20 11.78
N ASP A 140 10.78 -23.32 12.13
CA ASP A 140 10.45 -22.88 13.49
C ASP A 140 8.92 -22.67 13.65
N PRO A 141 8.18 -23.63 14.23
CA PRO A 141 6.75 -23.48 14.47
C PRO A 141 6.47 -22.42 15.55
N PRO A 142 5.41 -21.60 15.41
CA PRO A 142 5.14 -20.52 16.36
C PRO A 142 4.74 -20.99 17.77
N VAL A 143 4.29 -22.24 17.92
CA VAL A 143 3.76 -22.80 19.17
C VAL A 143 4.04 -24.31 19.28
N ARG A 144 4.01 -24.81 20.52
CA ARG A 144 4.10 -26.25 20.83
C ARG A 144 2.79 -27.00 20.61
N GLU A 145 1.67 -26.39 20.96
CA GLU A 145 0.33 -26.99 20.84
C GLU A 145 -0.55 -26.25 19.83
N TYR A 146 -1.38 -27.00 19.10
CA TYR A 146 -2.27 -26.47 18.06
C TYR A 146 -3.71 -26.84 18.34
N LEU A 147 -4.63 -25.92 18.05
CA LEU A 147 -6.04 -26.25 17.94
C LEU A 147 -6.29 -27.02 16.63
N HIS A 148 -7.19 -28.00 16.70
CA HIS A 148 -7.56 -28.85 15.59
C HIS A 148 -8.90 -28.43 14.99
N MET A 149 -8.91 -28.03 13.72
CA MET A 149 -10.13 -27.76 12.98
C MET A 149 -10.31 -28.81 11.87
N LYS A 150 -11.51 -29.40 11.76
CA LYS A 150 -11.87 -30.31 10.68
C LYS A 150 -12.98 -29.69 9.83
N PRO A 151 -12.61 -28.94 8.77
CA PRO A 151 -13.59 -28.16 8.03
C PRO A 151 -14.47 -29.00 7.10
N PHE A 152 -13.98 -30.16 6.69
CA PHE A 152 -14.69 -31.09 5.81
C PHE A 152 -14.83 -32.45 6.49
N GLN A 153 -15.69 -33.32 5.94
CA GLN A 153 -15.78 -34.74 6.34
C GLN A 153 -14.58 -35.56 5.85
N ASP A 154 -13.50 -34.91 5.42
CA ASP A 154 -12.27 -35.59 5.04
C ASP A 154 -11.42 -35.91 6.29
N ASN A 155 -10.35 -36.65 6.05
CA ASN A 155 -9.40 -37.02 7.09
C ASN A 155 -8.44 -35.87 7.46
N ARG A 156 -8.52 -34.71 6.81
CA ARG A 156 -7.56 -33.62 6.99
C ARG A 156 -7.86 -32.84 8.26
N THR A 157 -6.82 -32.57 9.03
CA THR A 157 -6.92 -31.75 10.24
C THR A 157 -6.12 -30.47 10.04
N HIS A 158 -6.77 -29.33 10.17
CA HIS A 158 -6.11 -28.02 10.10
C HIS A 158 -5.54 -27.69 11.48
N CYS A 159 -4.26 -27.32 11.50
CA CYS A 159 -3.53 -26.99 12.72
C CYS A 159 -3.49 -25.47 12.88
N ILE A 160 -4.12 -24.98 13.95
CA ILE A 160 -4.33 -23.56 14.20
C ILE A 160 -3.50 -23.14 15.42
N ALA A 161 -2.59 -22.19 15.23
CA ALA A 161 -1.88 -21.53 16.31
C ALA A 161 -2.72 -20.38 16.86
N VAL A 162 -2.65 -20.15 18.17
CA VAL A 162 -3.40 -19.08 18.84
C VAL A 162 -2.43 -18.16 19.55
N ALA A 163 -2.67 -16.85 19.47
CA ALA A 163 -1.91 -15.83 20.18
C ALA A 163 -2.85 -14.95 21.01
N ASN A 164 -2.37 -14.47 22.15
CA ASN A 164 -2.96 -13.36 22.86
C ASN A 164 -2.57 -12.05 22.16
N VAL A 165 -3.54 -11.15 21.97
CA VAL A 165 -3.36 -9.90 21.25
C VAL A 165 -4.08 -8.77 21.97
N THR A 166 -3.33 -7.75 22.35
CA THR A 166 -3.87 -6.48 22.83
C THR A 166 -3.73 -5.45 21.71
N PHE A 167 -4.83 -4.82 21.32
CA PHE A 167 -4.82 -3.84 20.23
C PHE A 167 -5.71 -2.63 20.48
N ASN A 168 -5.36 -1.54 19.78
CA ASN A 168 -6.12 -0.32 19.67
C ASN A 168 -6.41 -0.04 18.18
N ALA A 169 -7.67 0.21 17.86
CA ALA A 169 -8.12 0.54 16.51
C ALA A 169 -8.84 1.89 16.49
N GLY A 170 -8.59 2.65 15.44
CA GLY A 170 -9.11 3.99 15.26
C GLY A 170 -8.64 4.59 13.94
N VAL A 171 -8.58 5.92 13.90
CA VAL A 171 -8.00 6.66 12.79
C VAL A 171 -6.96 7.65 13.28
N VAL A 172 -6.14 8.14 12.36
CA VAL A 172 -5.20 9.24 12.60
C VAL A 172 -5.37 10.30 11.52
N SER A 173 -5.26 11.57 11.90
CA SER A 173 -5.22 12.70 10.94
C SER A 173 -3.77 12.99 10.55
N CYS A 174 -3.45 12.76 9.29
CA CYS A 174 -2.13 13.01 8.72
C CYS A 174 -2.09 14.38 8.06
N LYS A 175 -1.66 15.39 8.83
CA LYS A 175 -1.53 16.78 8.36
C LYS A 175 -0.13 17.01 7.79
N HIS A 176 -0.05 17.31 6.49
CA HIS A 176 1.19 17.56 5.73
C HIS A 176 2.21 16.41 5.71
N SER A 177 1.91 15.27 6.34
CA SER A 177 2.75 14.08 6.42
C SER A 177 2.34 12.99 5.43
N ALA A 178 1.16 13.10 4.81
CA ALA A 178 0.70 12.09 3.87
C ALA A 178 1.30 12.29 2.47
N GLN A 179 1.75 11.20 1.88
CA GLN A 179 2.31 11.15 0.53
C GLN A 179 1.63 10.06 -0.29
N LEU A 180 1.42 10.34 -1.57
CA LEU A 180 0.95 9.34 -2.53
C LEU A 180 2.10 8.39 -2.88
N VAL A 181 1.99 7.11 -2.49
CA VAL A 181 3.03 6.08 -2.71
C VAL A 181 2.75 5.20 -3.92
N ALA A 182 1.48 5.07 -4.30
CA ALA A 182 1.04 4.46 -5.55
C ALA A 182 -0.24 5.15 -6.03
N GLU A 183 -0.71 4.81 -7.23
CA GLU A 183 -1.98 5.35 -7.73
C GLU A 183 -3.11 5.08 -6.74
N SER A 184 -3.82 6.14 -6.34
CA SER A 184 -4.91 6.06 -5.34
C SER A 184 -4.51 5.53 -3.97
N LEU A 185 -3.22 5.39 -3.65
CA LEU A 185 -2.74 4.88 -2.36
C LEU A 185 -1.89 5.94 -1.66
N ALA A 186 -2.43 6.48 -0.57
CA ALA A 186 -1.73 7.42 0.28
C ALA A 186 -1.15 6.70 1.51
N GLU A 187 0.03 7.14 1.94
CA GLU A 187 0.73 6.68 3.13
C GLU A 187 1.10 7.86 4.01
N CYS A 188 0.93 7.71 5.31
CA CYS A 188 1.33 8.72 6.28
C CYS A 188 2.82 8.56 6.63
N GLN A 189 3.65 9.52 6.24
CA GLN A 189 5.07 9.57 6.60
C GLN A 189 5.25 10.37 7.89
N ASN A 190 5.24 9.71 9.04
CA ASN A 190 5.92 10.25 10.23
C ASN A 190 6.02 9.26 11.41
N ASP A 191 7.19 9.30 12.05
CA ASP A 191 7.59 8.59 13.29
C ASP A 191 7.02 9.23 14.57
N GLN A 192 6.38 10.40 14.47
CA GLN A 192 5.67 11.06 15.57
C GLN A 192 4.17 10.85 15.47
N GLN A 193 3.77 9.62 15.20
CA GLN A 193 2.38 9.26 15.28
C GLN A 193 1.95 9.40 16.73
N SER A 194 1.04 10.35 17.02
CA SER A 194 0.50 10.51 18.36
C SER A 194 0.02 9.16 18.85
N ASP A 195 0.38 8.77 20.07
CA ASP A 195 -0.08 7.52 20.65
C ASP A 195 -1.62 7.44 20.73
N LEU A 196 -2.29 8.57 20.57
CA LEU A 196 -3.72 8.70 20.60
C LEU A 196 -4.31 8.47 19.21
N LEU A 197 -5.19 7.47 19.12
CA LEU A 197 -6.06 7.27 17.97
C LEU A 197 -7.31 8.13 18.13
N ASP A 198 -7.77 8.73 17.04
CA ASP A 198 -9.03 9.46 17.01
C ASP A 198 -10.21 8.48 16.80
N PRO A 199 -11.38 8.77 17.41
CA PRO A 199 -12.58 7.97 17.24
C PRO A 199 -13.18 8.16 15.84
N ASP A 200 -13.68 7.08 15.25
CA ASP A 200 -14.30 7.10 13.93
C ASP A 200 -15.48 6.10 13.88
N PRO A 201 -16.58 6.42 13.18
CA PRO A 201 -17.78 5.56 13.19
C PRO A 201 -17.60 4.25 12.42
N LEU A 202 -16.57 4.12 11.59
CA LEU A 202 -16.34 2.94 10.74
C LEU A 202 -15.41 1.90 11.39
N VAL A 203 -14.75 2.23 12.50
CA VAL A 203 -13.75 1.36 13.17
C VAL A 203 -14.30 -0.03 13.43
N GLU A 204 -15.51 -0.12 13.96
CA GLU A 204 -16.10 -1.40 14.33
C GLU A 204 -16.51 -2.24 13.11
N PHE A 205 -17.00 -1.59 12.06
CA PHE A 205 -17.30 -2.26 10.78
C PHE A 205 -16.02 -2.77 10.12
N ALA A 206 -14.97 -1.95 10.12
CA ALA A 206 -13.68 -2.31 9.56
C ALA A 206 -13.06 -3.50 10.31
N LEU A 207 -13.12 -3.51 11.65
CA LEU A 207 -12.69 -4.67 12.45
C LEU A 207 -13.51 -5.93 12.14
N ALA A 208 -14.83 -5.82 12.00
CA ALA A 208 -15.68 -6.94 11.65
C ALA A 208 -15.40 -7.51 10.24
N LEU A 209 -15.03 -6.64 9.29
CA LEU A 209 -14.67 -7.00 7.91
C LEU A 209 -13.21 -7.43 7.74
N THR A 210 -12.36 -7.21 8.74
CA THR A 210 -10.92 -7.53 8.68
C THR A 210 -10.67 -9.00 8.34
N PRO A 211 -11.34 -10.00 8.95
CA PRO A 211 -11.11 -11.41 8.63
C PRO A 211 -11.41 -11.78 7.17
N GLU A 212 -12.46 -11.20 6.57
CA GLU A 212 -12.76 -11.40 5.16
C GLU A 212 -11.71 -10.75 4.26
N THR A 213 -11.23 -9.56 4.66
CA THR A 213 -10.18 -8.85 3.94
C THR A 213 -8.86 -9.61 3.97
N VAL A 214 -8.51 -10.24 5.11
CA VAL A 214 -7.36 -11.15 5.22
C VAL A 214 -7.47 -12.28 4.19
N MET A 215 -8.63 -12.92 4.08
CA MET A 215 -8.84 -14.00 3.10
C MET A 215 -8.60 -13.52 1.67
N GLN A 216 -9.09 -12.32 1.31
CA GLN A 216 -8.86 -11.74 -0.03
C GLN A 216 -7.38 -11.45 -0.28
N VAL A 217 -6.69 -10.88 0.71
CA VAL A 217 -5.25 -10.57 0.63
C VAL A 217 -4.41 -11.83 0.42
N ILE A 218 -4.73 -12.92 1.13
CA ILE A 218 -4.05 -14.21 0.97
C ILE A 218 -4.35 -14.85 -0.39
N MET A 219 -5.60 -14.80 -0.86
CA MET A 219 -5.97 -15.34 -2.18
C MET A 219 -5.24 -14.63 -3.33
N MET A 220 -4.87 -13.35 -3.16
CA MET A 220 -4.03 -12.63 -4.12
C MET A 220 -2.56 -13.10 -4.12
N ASN A 221 -2.15 -13.95 -3.18
CA ASN A 221 -0.80 -14.48 -3.01
C ASN A 221 0.29 -13.39 -2.97
N THR A 222 -0.03 -12.27 -2.32
CA THR A 222 0.85 -11.09 -2.27
C THR A 222 1.65 -10.99 -0.98
N THR A 223 1.34 -11.82 0.02
CA THR A 223 1.84 -11.67 1.39
C THR A 223 3.20 -12.31 1.64
N GLY A 224 3.68 -13.19 0.75
CA GLY A 224 4.98 -13.85 0.89
C GLY A 224 5.12 -14.50 2.28
N TRP A 225 4.54 -15.69 2.45
CA TRP A 225 4.45 -16.29 3.78
C TRP A 225 5.83 -16.76 4.27
N ASP A 226 6.49 -15.92 5.05
CA ASP A 226 7.80 -16.21 5.63
C ASP A 226 7.68 -16.49 7.12
N PHE A 227 7.73 -17.78 7.46
CA PHE A 227 7.80 -18.24 8.85
C PHE A 227 9.20 -18.12 9.44
N GLU A 228 10.26 -18.08 8.61
CA GLU A 228 11.65 -18.15 9.07
C GLU A 228 12.07 -16.86 9.79
N HIS A 229 11.36 -15.75 9.54
CA HIS A 229 11.67 -14.43 10.10
C HIS A 229 10.56 -13.86 11.01
N GLY A 230 9.70 -14.72 11.56
CA GLY A 230 8.80 -14.39 12.67
C GLY A 230 7.32 -14.35 12.31
N ALA A 231 6.62 -15.46 12.56
CA ALA A 231 5.17 -15.58 12.38
C ALA A 231 4.35 -14.47 13.06
N ALA A 232 4.85 -13.92 14.17
CA ALA A 232 4.23 -12.79 14.86
C ALA A 232 4.15 -11.54 13.98
N ASN A 233 5.25 -11.17 13.31
CA ASN A 233 5.30 -10.00 12.42
C ASN A 233 4.39 -10.21 11.21
N TYR A 234 4.36 -11.42 10.65
CA TYR A 234 3.43 -11.77 9.58
C TYR A 234 1.98 -11.54 9.99
N VAL A 235 1.57 -12.08 11.13
CA VAL A 235 0.20 -11.94 11.66
C VAL A 235 -0.16 -10.47 11.89
N GLN A 236 0.71 -9.73 12.56
CA GLN A 236 0.49 -8.31 12.87
C GLN A 236 0.38 -7.47 11.58
N ASN A 237 1.28 -7.67 10.63
CA ASN A 237 1.28 -6.96 9.36
C ASN A 237 0.03 -7.27 8.53
N LEU A 238 -0.36 -8.54 8.47
CA LEU A 238 -1.53 -8.97 7.73
C LEU A 238 -2.81 -8.40 8.32
N LEU A 239 -2.95 -8.40 9.64
CA LEU A 239 -4.08 -7.78 10.33
C LEU A 239 -4.12 -6.26 10.10
N ASN A 240 -2.98 -5.57 10.16
CA ASN A 240 -2.90 -4.14 9.88
C ASN A 240 -3.32 -3.80 8.45
N VAL A 241 -2.78 -4.50 7.46
CA VAL A 241 -3.15 -4.31 6.04
C VAL A 241 -4.62 -4.61 5.81
N ALA A 242 -5.13 -5.70 6.39
CA ALA A 242 -6.52 -6.08 6.24
C ALA A 242 -7.47 -5.09 6.90
N TYR A 243 -7.14 -4.55 8.07
CA TYR A 243 -7.93 -3.50 8.71
C TYR A 243 -7.92 -2.20 7.88
N GLN A 244 -6.74 -1.78 7.39
CA GLN A 244 -6.63 -0.59 6.54
C GLN A 244 -7.45 -0.72 5.25
N GLY A 245 -7.42 -1.90 4.62
CA GLY A 245 -8.22 -2.23 3.45
C GLY A 245 -9.72 -2.25 3.74
N ALA A 246 -10.13 -2.93 4.83
CA ALA A 246 -11.52 -3.01 5.26
C ALA A 246 -12.11 -1.63 5.57
N TRP A 247 -11.37 -0.79 6.30
CA TRP A 247 -11.80 0.57 6.60
C TRP A 247 -11.87 1.42 5.33
N SER A 248 -10.86 1.36 4.45
CA SER A 248 -10.86 2.13 3.19
C SER A 248 -12.05 1.76 2.30
N ALA A 249 -12.34 0.46 2.18
CA ALA A 249 -13.49 -0.03 1.43
C ALA A 249 -14.80 0.48 2.05
N THR A 250 -14.94 0.38 3.37
CA THR A 250 -16.14 0.85 4.09
C THR A 250 -16.33 2.35 3.89
N ALA A 251 -15.27 3.15 4.06
CA ALA A 251 -15.29 4.60 3.88
C ALA A 251 -15.74 5.00 2.47
N TYR A 252 -15.25 4.28 1.45
CA TYR A 252 -15.67 4.46 0.06
C TYR A 252 -17.15 4.11 -0.14
N PHE A 253 -17.61 2.95 0.34
CA PHE A 253 -19.01 2.53 0.16
C PHE A 253 -20.01 3.40 0.91
N THR A 254 -19.63 3.95 2.06
CA THR A 254 -20.51 4.82 2.83
C THR A 254 -20.65 6.22 2.24
N ASN A 255 -19.90 6.55 1.17
CA ASN A 255 -19.78 7.91 0.62
C ASN A 255 -19.66 8.90 1.77
N GLY A 256 -18.58 8.78 2.55
CA GLY A 256 -18.29 9.70 3.67
C GLY A 256 -18.53 11.15 3.25
N PRO A 257 -18.72 12.09 4.20
CA PRO A 257 -19.32 13.40 3.92
C PRO A 257 -18.80 14.01 2.61
N ASP A 258 -19.69 14.22 1.63
CA ASP A 258 -19.38 14.76 0.28
C ASP A 258 -18.61 16.11 0.32
N THR A 259 -18.47 16.71 1.50
CA THR A 259 -17.83 17.98 1.79
C THR A 259 -16.36 17.88 2.20
N LEU A 260 -15.79 16.68 2.38
CA LEU A 260 -14.39 16.52 2.78
C LEU A 260 -13.47 16.69 1.56
N THR A 261 -12.86 17.87 1.43
CA THR A 261 -11.84 18.17 0.43
C THR A 261 -10.46 18.26 1.08
N THR A 262 -9.43 17.86 0.35
CA THR A 262 -8.02 18.08 0.74
C THR A 262 -7.28 18.69 -0.43
N VAL A 263 -6.29 19.53 -0.13
CA VAL A 263 -5.34 20.02 -1.12
C VAL A 263 -4.28 18.96 -1.36
N ALA A 264 -3.96 18.72 -2.63
CA ALA A 264 -2.84 17.90 -3.06
C ALA A 264 -1.73 18.81 -3.61
N TYR A 265 -0.56 18.75 -3.00
CA TYR A 265 0.65 19.38 -3.50
C TYR A 265 1.31 18.43 -4.49
N GLU A 266 1.02 18.65 -5.77
CA GLU A 266 1.55 17.82 -6.83
C GLU A 266 3.07 17.83 -6.85
N ARG A 267 3.67 16.64 -6.97
CA ARG A 267 5.10 16.53 -7.21
C ARG A 267 5.38 16.93 -8.66
N ILE A 268 5.63 18.22 -8.85
CA ILE A 268 6.17 18.71 -10.12
C ILE A 268 7.58 18.14 -10.24
N GLN A 269 7.81 17.30 -11.25
CA GLN A 269 9.16 17.05 -11.71
C GLN A 269 9.64 18.36 -12.31
N ALA A 270 10.26 19.21 -11.49
CA ALA A 270 10.98 20.35 -12.03
C ALA A 270 12.04 19.77 -12.95
N VAL A 271 11.86 19.94 -14.26
CA VAL A 271 12.89 19.63 -15.24
C VAL A 271 14.03 20.58 -14.93
N ARG A 272 14.94 20.14 -14.06
CA ARG A 272 16.16 20.87 -13.77
C ARG A 272 17.01 20.74 -15.01
N ALA A 273 16.96 21.76 -15.86
CA ALA A 273 17.89 21.86 -16.96
C ALA A 273 19.30 21.94 -16.36
N GLU A 274 20.04 20.84 -16.39
CA GLU A 274 21.46 20.83 -16.08
C GLU A 274 22.20 21.51 -17.22
N VAL A 275 22.24 22.84 -17.16
CA VAL A 275 23.02 23.64 -18.10
C VAL A 275 24.48 23.54 -17.67
N THR A 276 25.25 22.70 -18.36
CA THR A 276 26.69 22.59 -18.15
C THR A 276 27.38 23.91 -18.53
N ALA A 277 28.32 24.37 -17.69
CA ALA A 277 28.98 25.67 -17.87
C ALA A 277 29.60 25.83 -19.27
N TRP A 278 30.16 24.77 -19.85
CA TRP A 278 30.75 24.82 -21.19
C TRP A 278 29.72 25.15 -22.28
N ARG A 279 28.47 24.67 -22.17
CA ARG A 279 27.40 25.00 -23.13
C ARG A 279 27.05 26.48 -23.07
N VAL A 280 27.09 27.08 -21.88
CA VAL A 280 26.89 28.53 -21.68
C VAL A 280 28.03 29.32 -22.33
N TRP A 281 29.28 28.91 -22.10
CA TRP A 281 30.45 29.55 -22.70
C TRP A 281 30.46 29.43 -24.22
N LEU A 282 30.12 28.26 -24.78
CA LEU A 282 29.99 28.05 -26.22
C LEU A 282 28.90 28.96 -26.80
N TRP A 283 27.74 29.02 -26.16
CA TRP A 283 26.64 29.89 -26.59
C TRP A 283 27.04 31.37 -26.57
N LEU A 284 27.71 31.82 -25.50
CA LEU A 284 28.25 33.17 -25.41
C LEU A 284 29.28 33.46 -26.50
N ALA A 285 30.20 32.53 -26.75
CA ALA A 285 31.22 32.67 -27.78
C ALA A 285 30.60 32.78 -29.19
N LEU A 286 29.60 31.96 -29.51
CA LEU A 286 28.89 32.01 -30.80
C LEU A 286 28.17 33.35 -30.99
N ASN A 287 27.47 33.86 -29.98
CA ASN A 287 26.83 35.17 -30.03
C ASN A 287 27.87 36.31 -30.11
N GLY A 288 29.02 36.15 -29.44
CA GLY A 288 30.16 37.07 -29.53
C GLY A 288 30.75 37.14 -30.96
N VAL A 289 30.91 36.00 -31.63
CA VAL A 289 31.39 35.97 -33.01
C VAL A 289 30.38 36.62 -33.95
N LEU A 290 29.08 36.34 -33.79
CA LEU A 290 28.03 36.94 -34.61
C LEU A 290 27.97 38.47 -34.47
N THR A 291 28.15 38.97 -33.24
CA THR A 291 28.18 40.42 -32.98
C THR A 291 29.44 41.07 -33.54
N LEU A 292 30.60 40.42 -33.43
CA LEU A 292 31.86 40.89 -34.02
C LEU A 292 31.82 40.91 -35.55
N THR A 293 31.23 39.91 -36.20
CA THR A 293 31.09 39.91 -37.66
C THR A 293 30.13 41.00 -38.13
N GLY A 294 29.03 41.23 -37.42
CA GLY A 294 28.14 42.37 -37.66
C GLY A 294 28.88 43.70 -37.55
N PHE A 295 29.68 43.90 -36.51
CA PHE A 295 30.49 45.10 -36.34
C PHE A 295 31.53 45.26 -37.46
N ALA A 296 32.20 44.18 -37.87
CA ALA A 296 33.17 44.21 -38.96
C ALA A 296 32.51 44.61 -40.29
N VAL A 297 31.32 44.07 -40.59
CA VAL A 297 30.56 44.45 -41.79
C VAL A 297 30.18 45.93 -41.74
N CYS A 298 29.60 46.42 -40.63
CA CYS A 298 29.27 47.84 -40.48
C CYS A 298 30.50 48.74 -40.60
N TYR A 299 31.62 48.33 -40.00
CA TYR A 299 32.88 49.08 -40.09
C TYR A 299 33.39 49.14 -41.54
N LEU A 300 33.43 48.00 -42.24
CA LEU A 300 33.83 47.95 -43.65
C LEU A 300 32.89 48.78 -44.52
N GLN A 301 31.58 48.68 -44.32
CA GLN A 301 30.58 49.50 -45.03
C GLN A 301 30.77 51.00 -44.76
N SER A 302 31.11 51.40 -43.54
CA SER A 302 31.38 52.81 -43.21
C SER A 302 32.64 53.38 -43.87
N ARG A 303 33.61 52.51 -44.18
CA ARG A 303 34.89 52.88 -44.83
C ARG A 303 34.83 52.80 -46.35
N VAL A 304 33.96 51.96 -46.90
CA VAL A 304 33.74 51.86 -48.33
C VAL A 304 32.72 52.91 -48.74
N VAL A 305 33.22 54.13 -49.01
CA VAL A 305 32.48 55.11 -49.81
C VAL A 305 32.58 54.68 -51.26
N ARG A 306 31.77 53.69 -51.66
CA ARG A 306 31.51 53.45 -53.08
C ARG A 306 30.26 54.21 -53.46
N PRO A 307 30.28 55.00 -54.55
CA PRO A 307 29.03 55.48 -55.13
C PRO A 307 28.19 54.24 -55.47
N VAL A 308 26.90 54.28 -55.12
CA VAL A 308 25.94 53.29 -55.61
C VAL A 308 26.11 53.25 -57.12
N VAL A 309 26.49 52.09 -57.67
CA VAL A 309 26.63 51.91 -59.13
C VAL A 309 25.24 52.09 -59.72
N GLN A 310 24.94 53.30 -60.19
CA GLN A 310 23.74 53.68 -60.93
C GLN A 310 23.96 53.40 -62.42
N ASP A 311 24.37 52.18 -62.76
CA ASP A 311 24.51 51.78 -64.15
C ASP A 311 23.38 50.80 -64.52
N PRO A 312 22.20 51.28 -64.97
CA PRO A 312 21.09 50.42 -65.34
C PRO A 312 21.39 49.52 -66.55
N VAL A 313 22.49 49.76 -67.27
CA VAL A 313 22.86 49.01 -68.48
C VAL A 313 23.47 47.63 -68.20
N LEU A 314 24.09 47.44 -67.02
CA LEU A 314 24.67 46.13 -66.65
C LEU A 314 23.69 45.18 -65.96
N THR A 315 22.50 45.65 -65.59
CA THR A 315 21.42 44.79 -65.05
C THR A 315 20.59 44.13 -66.17
N GLY A 316 20.82 44.51 -67.44
CA GLY A 316 20.05 44.04 -68.60
C GLY A 316 20.68 42.91 -69.42
N LYS A 317 21.82 42.35 -69.03
CA LYS A 317 22.45 41.20 -69.73
C LYS A 317 22.90 40.11 -68.77
N VAL A 318 21.95 39.56 -68.03
CA VAL A 318 21.98 38.14 -67.68
C VAL A 318 20.85 37.50 -68.46
N TYR A 319 21.16 36.93 -69.62
CA TYR A 319 20.23 36.10 -70.37
C TYR A 319 19.90 34.84 -69.55
N PRO A 320 18.67 34.31 -69.68
CA PRO A 320 18.18 33.18 -68.92
C PRO A 320 18.57 31.87 -69.60
N VAL A 321 19.44 31.08 -68.99
CA VAL A 321 19.60 29.64 -69.23
C VAL A 321 20.18 29.13 -67.90
N ILE A 322 19.48 28.37 -67.08
CA ILE A 322 19.19 26.95 -67.28
C ILE A 322 17.84 26.66 -66.61
N ASP A 323 16.86 26.36 -67.46
CA ASP A 323 15.83 25.39 -67.12
C ASP A 323 16.37 24.00 -67.52
N ALA A 324 15.90 22.96 -66.83
CA ALA A 324 16.17 21.54 -67.04
C ALA A 324 17.44 20.94 -66.36
N PHE A 325 17.26 20.24 -65.24
CA PHE A 325 17.14 18.77 -65.22
C PHE A 325 17.11 18.24 -63.76
N ILE A 326 15.95 17.67 -63.38
CA ILE A 326 15.78 16.34 -62.76
C ILE A 326 16.31 16.05 -61.33
N ARG A 327 15.31 15.64 -60.51
CA ARG A 327 15.29 14.77 -59.30
C ARG A 327 15.62 15.39 -57.95
#